data_AF-X1BC77-F1
#
_entry.id   AF-X1BC77-F1
#
_cell.length_a   1.000
_cell.length_b   1.000
_cell.length_c   1.000
_cell.angle_alpha   90.00
_cell.angle_beta   90.00
_cell.angle_gamma   90.00
#
_symmetry.space_group_name_H-M   'P 1'
#
loop_
_entity.id
_entity.type
_entity.pdbx_description
1 polymer ?
#
loop_
_entity_poly.entity_id
_entity_poly.type
_entity_poly.pdbx_seq_one_letter_code
_entity_poly.pdbx_strand_id
1 'polypeptide(L)'
;AQIEEYGVARFNDHCRQSAFKYIKEWEAMTERIGCWLDMEHPYMTLDNSYIESCWWIMKELWDRSLIYQGYKVTPHCPRCGTSLSSHEVALGYEEAEDPSVYIKFRVEPSLISETAKQKRLYELSRGKATYLLAWTTTPWTLPGNTALAVSLDADYALLEVGDEYLILADALREKEGLGNYEVVEVLKGSDLATINGVKYEPLYNPHQFGVERRRREFINEARVLGSPQLKLQKLGEGEKLTYKVIAADFVSMEEGTGIVHVAPAFGEVDFKVFMHPDYYLDFVQPVDLQA
;
A
#
# COMPACT_ATOMS: atom_id res chain seq x y z
N ALA A 1 13.59 15.30 15.24
CA ALA A 1 13.54 16.45 16.18
C ALA A 1 14.45 16.26 17.40
N GLN A 2 14.11 15.45 18.40
CA GLN A 2 14.86 15.39 19.67
C GLN A 2 16.34 14.99 19.53
N ILE A 3 16.69 14.03 18.67
CA ILE A 3 18.09 13.63 18.42
C ILE A 3 18.89 14.74 17.73
N GLU A 4 18.27 15.43 16.77
CA GLU A 4 18.90 16.52 16.02
C GLU A 4 19.14 17.74 16.93
N GLU A 5 18.17 18.06 17.79
CA GLU A 5 18.30 19.09 18.83
C GLU A 5 19.37 18.74 19.88
N TYR A 6 19.43 17.47 20.31
CA TYR A 6 20.48 16.97 21.19
C TYR A 6 21.85 16.99 20.51
N GLY A 7 21.90 16.92 19.18
CA GLY A 7 23.11 16.96 18.36
C GLY A 7 23.66 15.57 18.07
N VAL A 8 23.77 15.25 16.78
CA VAL A 8 24.17 13.92 16.27
C VAL A 8 25.49 13.44 16.85
N ALA A 9 26.50 14.31 16.97
CA ALA A 9 27.79 13.92 17.53
C ALA A 9 27.70 13.50 19.00
N ARG A 10 26.94 14.25 19.81
CA ARG A 10 26.72 13.91 21.24
C ARG A 10 25.91 12.64 21.38
N PHE A 11 24.91 12.44 20.52
CA PHE A 11 24.11 11.22 20.49
C PHE A 11 24.98 10.01 20.17
N ASN A 12 25.79 10.08 19.11
CA ASN A 12 26.67 8.99 18.71
C ASN A 12 27.73 8.66 19.77
N ASP A 13 28.27 9.66 20.46
CA ASP A 13 29.20 9.44 21.57
C ASP A 13 28.52 8.70 22.73
N HIS A 14 27.29 9.09 23.08
CA HIS A 14 26.51 8.39 24.09
C HIS A 14 26.17 6.94 23.67
N CYS A 15 25.83 6.70 22.40
CA CYS A 15 25.64 5.35 21.86
C CYS A 15 26.91 4.51 21.99
N ARG A 16 28.08 5.09 21.69
CA ARG A 16 29.38 4.44 21.88
C ARG A 16 29.57 4.05 23.35
N GLN A 17 29.43 4.99 24.28
CA GLN A 17 29.56 4.70 25.72
C GLN A 17 28.62 3.60 26.19
N SER A 18 27.37 3.60 25.71
CA SER A 18 26.38 2.57 26.03
C SER A 18 26.77 1.18 25.53
N ALA A 19 27.38 1.07 24.35
CA ALA A 19 27.82 -0.21 23.79
C ALA A 19 28.91 -0.89 24.65
N PHE A 20 29.80 -0.09 25.26
CA PHE A 20 30.88 -0.59 26.11
C PHE A 20 30.45 -0.89 27.55
N LYS A 21 29.25 -0.47 27.95
CA LYS A 21 28.81 -0.46 29.36
C LYS A 21 28.92 -1.82 30.04
N TYR A 22 28.57 -2.90 29.33
CA TYR A 22 28.44 -4.24 29.92
C TYR A 22 29.53 -5.24 29.52
N ILE A 23 30.61 -4.78 28.87
CA ILE A 23 31.63 -5.70 28.32
C ILE A 23 32.30 -6.51 29.44
N LYS A 24 32.58 -5.89 30.60
CA LYS A 24 33.22 -6.56 31.73
C LYS A 24 32.35 -7.67 32.33
N GLU A 25 31.04 -7.47 32.42
CA GLU A 25 30.13 -8.53 32.88
C GLU A 25 30.09 -9.70 31.87
N TRP A 26 30.12 -9.40 30.57
CA TRP A 26 30.19 -10.42 29.52
C TRP A 26 31.50 -11.23 29.55
N GLU A 27 32.65 -10.58 29.73
CA GLU A 27 33.95 -11.23 29.87
C GLU A 27 33.97 -12.19 31.06
N ALA A 28 33.53 -11.71 32.23
CA ALA A 28 33.47 -12.52 33.44
C ALA A 28 32.54 -13.73 33.29
N MET A 29 31.38 -13.56 32.63
CA MET A 29 30.46 -14.65 32.33
C MET A 29 31.09 -15.68 31.38
N THR A 30 31.72 -15.22 30.31
CA THR A 30 32.35 -16.06 29.26
C THR A 30 33.47 -16.92 29.84
N GLU A 31 34.33 -16.34 30.68
CA GLU A 31 35.37 -17.08 31.41
C GLU A 31 34.74 -18.11 32.36
N ARG A 32 33.69 -17.72 33.10
CA ARG A 32 33.06 -18.58 34.11
C ARG A 32 32.40 -19.82 33.52
N ILE A 33 31.85 -19.74 32.30
CA ILE A 33 31.26 -20.89 31.59
C ILE A 33 32.32 -21.72 30.84
N GLY A 34 33.59 -21.34 30.89
CA GLY A 34 34.69 -22.05 30.22
C GLY A 34 34.70 -21.88 28.70
N CYS A 35 34.15 -20.78 28.17
CA CYS A 35 34.17 -20.49 26.74
C CYS A 35 35.48 -19.79 26.37
N TRP A 36 36.46 -20.55 25.87
CA TRP A 36 37.79 -20.01 25.55
C TRP A 36 37.79 -19.28 24.21
N LEU A 37 37.70 -17.95 24.27
CA LEU A 37 37.72 -17.03 23.13
C LEU A 37 38.78 -15.94 23.36
N ASP A 38 39.28 -15.33 22.28
CA ASP A 38 40.13 -14.14 22.37
C ASP A 38 39.26 -12.91 22.66
N MET A 39 39.21 -12.55 23.95
CA MET A 39 38.52 -11.35 24.44
C MET A 39 39.49 -10.16 24.60
N GLU A 40 40.80 -10.37 24.40
CA GLU A 40 41.80 -9.29 24.40
C GLU A 40 41.79 -8.52 23.08
N HIS A 41 41.52 -9.21 21.97
CA HIS A 41 41.47 -8.64 20.62
C HIS A 41 40.14 -8.92 19.89
N PRO A 42 38.98 -8.55 20.45
CA PRO A 42 37.71 -8.75 19.77
C PRO A 42 37.61 -7.85 18.54
N TYR A 43 36.94 -8.31 17.49
CA TYR A 43 36.56 -7.41 16.41
C TYR A 43 35.42 -6.49 16.89
N MET A 44 35.48 -5.20 16.56
CA MET A 44 34.40 -4.26 16.86
C MET A 44 33.88 -3.61 15.60
N THR A 45 32.57 -3.62 15.42
CA THR A 45 31.92 -3.07 14.21
C THR A 45 32.07 -1.55 14.08
N LEU A 46 32.39 -0.87 15.17
CA LEU A 46 32.64 0.57 15.23
C LEU A 46 34.11 0.98 14.98
N ASP A 47 35.00 0.00 14.74
CA ASP A 47 36.39 0.26 14.41
C ASP A 47 36.55 0.66 12.94
N ASN A 48 37.48 1.58 12.67
CA ASN A 48 37.68 2.11 11.32
C ASN A 48 38.05 1.04 10.29
N SER A 49 38.83 0.02 10.67
CA SER A 49 39.21 -1.09 9.76
C SER A 49 38.01 -1.97 9.39
N TYR A 50 37.07 -2.18 10.33
CA TYR A 50 35.82 -2.90 10.07
C TYR A 50 34.92 -2.09 9.12
N ILE A 51 34.75 -0.79 9.41
CA ILE A 51 33.95 0.12 8.57
C ILE A 51 34.53 0.22 7.15
N GLU A 52 35.85 0.32 7.01
CA GLU A 52 36.54 0.36 5.71
C GLU A 52 36.30 -0.93 4.90
N SER A 53 36.31 -2.09 5.57
CA SER A 53 35.97 -3.37 4.94
C SER A 53 34.51 -3.39 4.45
N CYS A 54 33.57 -2.88 5.25
CA CYS A 54 32.18 -2.72 4.82
C CYS A 54 32.05 -1.77 3.62
N TRP A 55 32.78 -0.65 3.60
CA TRP A 55 32.78 0.27 2.45
C TRP A 55 33.31 -0.40 1.19
N TRP A 56 34.39 -1.20 1.30
CA TRP A 56 34.90 -1.98 0.18
C TRP A 56 33.85 -2.97 -0.35
N ILE A 57 33.15 -3.71 0.52
CA ILE A 57 32.06 -4.62 0.13
C ILE A 57 30.96 -3.85 -0.62
N MET A 58 30.49 -2.72 -0.08
CA MET A 58 29.46 -1.90 -0.71
C MET A 58 29.91 -1.40 -2.08
N LYS A 59 31.18 -0.99 -2.22
CA LYS A 59 31.75 -0.59 -3.50
C LYS A 59 31.79 -1.75 -4.50
N GLU A 60 32.20 -2.94 -4.09
CA GLU A 60 32.20 -4.13 -4.96
C GLU A 60 30.79 -4.49 -5.45
N LEU A 61 29.79 -4.42 -4.57
CA LEU A 61 28.40 -4.67 -4.94
C LEU A 61 27.87 -3.58 -5.89
N TRP A 62 28.23 -2.33 -5.66
CA TRP A 62 27.90 -1.22 -6.54
C TRP A 62 28.51 -1.38 -7.93
N ASP A 63 29.82 -1.67 -8.01
CA ASP A 63 30.54 -1.86 -9.29
C ASP A 63 29.97 -3.04 -10.10
N ARG A 64 29.39 -4.03 -9.41
CA ARG A 64 28.71 -5.19 -10.02
C ARG A 64 27.23 -4.94 -10.33
N SER A 65 26.74 -3.71 -10.17
CA SER A 65 25.34 -3.34 -10.38
C SER A 65 24.33 -4.14 -9.52
N LEU A 66 24.74 -4.53 -8.32
CA LEU A 66 23.89 -5.25 -7.35
C LEU A 66 23.20 -4.30 -6.35
N ILE A 67 23.61 -3.04 -6.30
CA ILE A 67 22.97 -1.98 -5.52
C ILE A 67 22.28 -1.02 -6.48
N TYR A 68 21.04 -0.66 -6.17
CA TYR A 68 20.27 0.35 -6.90
C TYR A 68 19.43 1.18 -5.94
N GLN A 69 19.06 2.38 -6.36
CA GLN A 69 18.09 3.21 -5.67
C GLN A 69 16.72 3.01 -6.33
N GLY A 70 15.68 2.77 -5.52
CA GLY A 70 14.32 2.58 -6.02
C GLY A 70 13.30 3.30 -5.14
N TYR A 71 12.12 3.55 -5.70
CA TYR A 71 10.95 4.00 -4.95
C TYR A 71 9.99 2.83 -4.81
N LYS A 72 9.77 2.42 -3.56
CA LYS A 72 9.01 1.21 -3.22
C LYS A 72 8.26 1.44 -1.91
N VAL A 73 7.16 0.72 -1.74
CA VAL A 73 6.53 0.54 -0.43
C VAL A 73 7.40 -0.44 0.35
N THR A 74 7.78 -0.06 1.56
CA THR A 74 8.57 -0.86 2.50
C THR A 74 7.89 -0.85 3.87
N PRO A 75 8.05 -1.89 4.69
CA PRO A 75 7.73 -1.77 6.10
C PRO A 75 8.44 -0.56 6.71
N HIS A 76 7.72 0.28 7.43
CA HIS A 76 8.23 1.53 7.99
C HIS A 76 7.87 1.61 9.47
N CYS A 77 8.84 1.99 10.30
CA CYS A 77 8.59 2.25 11.71
C CYS A 77 8.43 3.76 11.92
N PRO A 78 7.22 4.28 12.24
CA PRO A 78 7.01 5.71 12.44
C PRO A 78 7.81 6.26 13.63
N ARG A 79 7.96 5.45 14.69
CA ARG A 79 8.76 5.79 15.87
C ARG A 79 10.24 5.98 15.55
N CYS A 80 10.81 5.09 14.74
CA CYS A 80 12.23 5.14 14.36
C CYS A 80 12.47 6.05 13.15
N GLY A 81 11.43 6.37 12.38
CA GLY A 81 11.51 7.17 11.16
C GLY A 81 12.32 6.50 10.04
N THR A 82 12.31 5.16 9.97
CA THR A 82 13.10 4.41 8.98
C THR A 82 12.36 3.18 8.45
N SER A 83 12.67 2.83 7.19
CA SER A 83 12.30 1.56 6.58
C SER A 83 13.00 0.40 7.28
N LEU A 84 12.32 -0.74 7.31
CA LEU A 84 12.81 -2.01 7.86
C LEU A 84 12.92 -3.06 6.76
N SER A 85 13.85 -4.01 6.95
CA SER A 85 13.99 -5.18 6.10
C SER A 85 12.95 -6.26 6.42
N SER A 86 12.73 -7.19 5.48
CA SER A 86 11.81 -8.31 5.69
C SER A 86 12.19 -9.19 6.89
N HIS A 87 13.49 -9.36 7.16
CA HIS A 87 14.00 -10.16 8.26
C HIS A 87 13.74 -9.51 9.63
N GLU A 88 13.77 -8.17 9.71
CA GLU A 88 13.44 -7.45 10.95
C GLU A 88 11.94 -7.56 11.29
N VAL A 89 11.07 -7.48 10.27
CA VAL A 89 9.62 -7.59 10.46
C VAL A 89 9.20 -9.01 10.82
N ALA A 90 9.80 -10.02 10.18
CA ALA A 90 9.44 -11.42 10.39
C ALA A 90 9.64 -11.90 11.84
N LEU A 91 10.53 -11.26 12.61
CA LEU A 91 10.80 -11.59 14.00
C LEU A 91 9.80 -10.96 14.99
N GLY A 92 8.95 -10.02 14.55
CA GLY A 92 8.11 -9.19 15.41
C GLY A 92 6.61 -9.32 15.16
N TYR A 93 6.13 -10.43 14.55
CA TYR A 93 4.69 -10.65 14.40
C TYR A 93 4.04 -10.89 15.77
N GLU A 94 2.98 -10.13 16.04
CA GLU A 94 2.18 -10.21 17.24
C GLU A 94 0.69 -10.26 16.85
N GLU A 95 -0.14 -10.87 17.70
CA GLU A 95 -1.59 -10.81 17.53
C GLU A 95 -2.07 -9.40 17.87
N ALA A 96 -2.90 -8.81 16.99
CA ALA A 96 -3.44 -7.47 17.15
C ALA A 96 -4.95 -7.47 16.86
N GLU A 97 -5.67 -6.55 17.51
CA GLU A 97 -7.08 -6.29 17.23
C GLU A 97 -7.19 -5.14 16.23
N ASP A 98 -7.69 -5.44 15.03
CA ASP A 98 -7.92 -4.45 13.97
C ASP A 98 -9.42 -4.27 13.69
N PRO A 99 -9.86 -3.05 13.32
CA PRO A 99 -11.23 -2.82 12.91
C PRO A 99 -11.53 -3.52 11.58
N SER A 100 -12.60 -4.31 11.51
CA SER A 100 -13.10 -4.90 10.26
C SER A 100 -14.28 -4.08 9.74
N VAL A 101 -14.11 -3.38 8.62
CA VAL A 101 -15.13 -2.46 8.10
C VAL A 101 -15.48 -2.71 6.63
N TYR A 102 -16.74 -2.49 6.32
CA TYR A 102 -17.29 -2.55 4.96
C TYR A 102 -17.66 -1.15 4.53
N ILE A 103 -17.10 -0.71 3.41
CA ILE A 103 -17.21 0.65 2.92
C ILE A 103 -17.90 0.66 1.56
N LYS A 104 -18.88 1.56 1.44
CA LYS A 104 -19.65 1.76 0.21
C LYS A 104 -18.99 2.83 -0.65
N PHE A 105 -18.62 2.48 -1.87
CA PHE A 105 -18.11 3.41 -2.88
C PHE A 105 -19.20 3.69 -3.89
N ARG A 106 -19.71 4.92 -3.92
CA ARG A 106 -20.84 5.28 -4.78
C ARG A 106 -20.43 5.24 -6.24
N VAL A 107 -21.12 4.46 -7.05
CA VAL A 107 -20.92 4.42 -8.50
C VAL A 107 -21.31 5.77 -9.08
N GLU A 108 -20.44 6.34 -9.90
CA GLU A 108 -20.72 7.52 -10.72
C GLU A 108 -21.33 7.05 -12.04
N PRO A 109 -22.62 7.31 -12.31
CA PRO A 109 -23.27 6.85 -13.53
C PRO A 109 -22.61 7.50 -14.76
N SER A 110 -21.86 6.70 -15.50
CA SER A 110 -21.20 7.12 -16.73
C SER A 110 -21.57 6.18 -17.86
N LEU A 111 -21.80 6.74 -19.04
CA LEU A 111 -22.25 6.01 -20.23
C LEU A 111 -21.05 5.26 -20.84
N ILE A 112 -20.54 4.27 -20.13
CA ILE A 112 -19.47 3.37 -20.56
C ILE A 112 -20.17 2.21 -21.26
N SER A 113 -20.53 2.40 -22.53
CA SER A 113 -21.45 1.48 -23.21
C SER A 113 -20.71 0.54 -24.17
N GLU A 114 -19.89 -0.36 -23.64
CA GLU A 114 -19.26 -1.42 -24.44
C GLU A 114 -20.11 -2.72 -24.45
N THR A 115 -20.83 -3.02 -23.36
CA THR A 115 -21.69 -4.22 -23.24
C THR A 115 -23.13 -3.89 -22.85
N ALA A 116 -24.06 -4.83 -23.10
CA ALA A 116 -25.46 -4.70 -22.68
C ALA A 116 -25.62 -4.64 -21.15
N LYS A 117 -24.76 -5.37 -20.42
CA LYS A 117 -24.73 -5.36 -18.95
C LYS A 117 -24.29 -4.02 -18.38
N GLN A 118 -23.32 -3.35 -19.00
CA GLN A 118 -22.91 -2.01 -18.59
C GLN A 118 -24.00 -0.95 -18.82
N LYS A 119 -24.74 -1.05 -19.94
CA LYS A 119 -25.91 -0.20 -20.17
C LYS A 119 -26.95 -0.39 -19.06
N ARG A 120 -27.21 -1.64 -18.67
CA ARG A 120 -28.14 -1.95 -17.57
C ARG A 120 -27.63 -1.41 -16.23
N LEU A 121 -26.35 -1.55 -15.92
CA LEU A 121 -25.74 -0.95 -14.73
C LEU A 121 -25.88 0.59 -14.72
N TYR A 122 -25.66 1.25 -15.86
CA TYR A 122 -25.82 2.69 -16.00
C TYR A 122 -27.27 3.13 -15.75
N GLU A 123 -28.25 2.43 -16.34
CA GLU A 123 -29.68 2.70 -16.15
C GLU A 123 -30.11 2.53 -14.69
N LEU A 124 -29.70 1.43 -14.05
CA LEU A 124 -29.97 1.15 -12.64
C LEU A 124 -29.35 2.22 -11.73
N SER A 125 -28.07 2.56 -11.94
CA SER A 125 -27.33 3.52 -11.12
C SER A 125 -27.82 4.98 -11.30
N ARG A 126 -28.57 5.25 -12.37
CA ARG A 126 -29.27 6.52 -12.55
C ARG A 126 -30.59 6.59 -11.80
N GLY A 127 -31.30 5.46 -11.70
CA GLY A 127 -32.61 5.39 -11.05
C GLY A 127 -32.50 5.29 -9.53
N LYS A 128 -31.45 4.63 -9.04
CA LYS A 128 -31.25 4.32 -7.63
C LYS A 128 -29.76 4.40 -7.28
N ALA A 129 -29.42 4.75 -6.04
CA ALA A 129 -28.02 4.84 -5.62
C ALA A 129 -27.38 3.43 -5.64
N THR A 130 -26.26 3.29 -6.36
CA THR A 130 -25.52 2.03 -6.47
C THR A 130 -24.15 2.18 -5.83
N TYR A 131 -23.72 1.16 -5.08
CA TYR A 131 -22.45 1.16 -4.37
C TYR A 131 -21.65 -0.11 -4.65
N LEU A 132 -20.34 0.05 -4.88
CA LEU A 132 -19.36 -1.03 -4.82
C LEU A 132 -18.99 -1.23 -3.35
N LEU A 133 -19.18 -2.43 -2.82
CA LEU A 133 -18.89 -2.74 -1.42
C LEU A 133 -17.46 -3.30 -1.33
N ALA A 134 -16.57 -2.60 -0.66
CA ALA A 134 -15.22 -3.08 -0.37
C ALA A 134 -15.03 -3.33 1.13
N TRP A 135 -14.15 -4.25 1.46
CA TRP A 135 -13.77 -4.57 2.84
C TRP A 135 -12.32 -4.19 3.10
N THR A 136 -12.02 -3.71 4.31
CA THR A 136 -10.63 -3.45 4.75
C THR A 136 -10.50 -3.57 6.27
N THR A 137 -9.33 -4.00 6.71
CA THR A 137 -8.90 -3.95 8.11
C THR A 137 -8.11 -2.68 8.46
N THR A 138 -7.79 -1.84 7.46
CA THR A 138 -6.95 -0.65 7.63
C THR A 138 -7.67 0.64 7.18
N PRO A 139 -8.71 1.12 7.90
CA PRO A 139 -9.48 2.30 7.51
C PRO A 139 -8.63 3.57 7.29
N TRP A 140 -7.49 3.66 7.97
CA TRP A 140 -6.56 4.79 7.85
C TRP A 140 -5.94 4.94 6.45
N THR A 141 -5.97 3.90 5.61
CA THR A 141 -5.47 3.94 4.23
C THR A 141 -6.53 4.45 3.22
N LEU A 142 -7.80 4.53 3.61
CA LEU A 142 -8.91 4.97 2.74
C LEU A 142 -8.71 6.37 2.13
N PRO A 143 -8.13 7.37 2.82
CA PRO A 143 -7.82 8.66 2.20
C PRO A 143 -6.78 8.59 1.07
N GLY A 144 -5.97 7.53 1.01
CA GLY A 144 -5.03 7.25 -0.08
C GLY A 144 -5.60 6.41 -1.21
N ASN A 145 -6.91 6.10 -1.19
CA ASN A 145 -7.55 5.28 -2.20
C ASN A 145 -7.58 5.97 -3.57
N THR A 146 -7.19 5.25 -4.63
CA THR A 146 -7.20 5.76 -6.01
C THR A 146 -7.75 4.77 -7.05
N ALA A 147 -8.15 3.57 -6.64
CA ALA A 147 -8.87 2.60 -7.47
C ALA A 147 -9.60 1.55 -6.62
N LEU A 148 -10.50 0.80 -7.24
CA LEU A 148 -11.05 -0.44 -6.70
C LEU A 148 -10.63 -1.59 -7.61
N ALA A 149 -10.15 -2.69 -7.05
CA ALA A 149 -9.67 -3.87 -7.76
C ALA A 149 -10.71 -4.99 -7.73
N VAL A 150 -10.92 -5.63 -8.88
CA VAL A 150 -11.79 -6.81 -9.06
C VAL A 150 -11.06 -7.88 -9.87
N SER A 151 -11.38 -9.15 -9.62
CA SER A 151 -11.01 -10.26 -10.50
C SER A 151 -11.88 -10.25 -11.75
N LEU A 152 -11.28 -10.38 -12.95
CA LEU A 152 -11.98 -10.32 -14.24
C LEU A 152 -12.94 -11.49 -14.47
N ASP A 153 -12.58 -12.68 -13.99
CA ASP A 153 -13.31 -13.92 -14.25
C ASP A 153 -14.43 -14.19 -13.26
N ALA A 154 -14.41 -13.49 -12.12
CA ALA A 154 -15.42 -13.60 -11.08
C ALA A 154 -16.74 -12.94 -11.49
N ASP A 155 -17.82 -13.45 -10.91
CA ASP A 155 -19.17 -12.93 -11.08
C ASP A 155 -19.53 -12.06 -9.85
N TYR A 156 -20.09 -10.88 -10.11
CA TYR A 156 -20.45 -9.87 -9.12
C TYR A 156 -21.96 -9.64 -9.15
N ALA A 157 -22.62 -9.85 -8.02
CA ALA A 157 -24.05 -9.65 -7.89
C ALA A 157 -24.36 -8.19 -7.58
N LEU A 158 -25.33 -7.62 -8.28
CA LEU A 158 -25.97 -6.36 -7.94
C LEU A 158 -27.24 -6.67 -7.15
N LEU A 159 -27.20 -6.37 -5.86
CA LEU A 159 -28.24 -6.69 -4.89
C LEU A 159 -29.12 -5.49 -4.60
N GLU A 160 -30.42 -5.71 -4.50
CA GLU A 160 -31.36 -4.72 -3.99
C GLU A 160 -31.44 -4.78 -2.46
N VAL A 161 -30.98 -3.71 -1.80
CA VAL A 161 -30.93 -3.60 -0.34
C VAL A 161 -31.65 -2.32 0.08
N GLY A 162 -32.92 -2.42 0.47
CA GLY A 162 -33.73 -1.25 0.80
C GLY A 162 -33.81 -0.27 -0.38
N ASP A 163 -33.37 0.97 -0.17
CA ASP A 163 -33.40 2.05 -1.17
C ASP A 163 -32.09 2.24 -1.95
N GLU A 164 -31.18 1.25 -1.92
CA GLU A 164 -29.91 1.26 -2.65
C GLU A 164 -29.62 -0.08 -3.35
N TYR A 165 -28.63 -0.07 -4.23
CA TYR A 165 -28.02 -1.26 -4.83
C TYR A 165 -26.61 -1.46 -4.30
N LEU A 166 -26.24 -2.71 -3.96
CA LEU A 166 -24.90 -3.09 -3.53
C LEU A 166 -24.28 -4.07 -4.52
N ILE A 167 -23.01 -3.86 -4.88
CA ILE A 167 -22.23 -4.75 -5.74
C ILE A 167 -21.11 -5.38 -4.91
N LEU A 168 -21.05 -6.71 -4.93
CA LEU A 168 -19.98 -7.54 -4.37
C LEU A 168 -19.87 -8.86 -5.15
N ALA A 169 -18.81 -9.63 -4.92
CA ALA A 169 -18.67 -10.96 -5.52
C ALA A 169 -19.84 -11.87 -5.10
N ASP A 170 -20.49 -12.50 -6.06
CA ASP A 170 -21.67 -13.33 -5.84
C ASP A 170 -21.37 -14.53 -4.92
N ALA A 171 -20.17 -15.12 -5.08
CA ALA A 171 -19.70 -16.24 -4.26
C ALA A 171 -19.54 -15.91 -2.77
N LEU A 172 -19.35 -14.64 -2.41
CA LEU A 172 -19.14 -14.19 -1.03
C LEU A 172 -20.44 -13.74 -0.34
N ARG A 173 -21.53 -13.61 -1.10
CA ARG A 173 -22.78 -13.04 -0.63
C ARG A 173 -23.37 -13.73 0.61
N GLU A 174 -23.33 -15.07 0.65
CA GLU A 174 -23.82 -15.83 1.80
C GLU A 174 -22.94 -15.64 3.05
N LYS A 175 -21.62 -15.69 2.87
CA LYS A 175 -20.64 -15.50 3.95
C LYS A 175 -20.75 -14.12 4.58
N GLU A 176 -21.01 -13.11 3.76
CA GLU A 176 -21.20 -11.71 4.19
C GLU A 176 -22.63 -11.42 4.71
N GLY A 177 -23.49 -12.44 4.85
CA GLY A 177 -24.85 -12.29 5.38
C GLY A 177 -25.84 -11.60 4.43
N LEU A 178 -25.49 -11.49 3.15
CA LEU A 178 -26.29 -10.84 2.11
C LEU A 178 -27.04 -11.85 1.20
N GLY A 179 -27.06 -13.14 1.56
CA GLY A 179 -27.64 -14.24 0.78
C GLY A 179 -29.15 -14.16 0.53
N ASN A 180 -29.88 -13.42 1.35
CA ASN A 180 -31.34 -13.29 1.25
C ASN A 180 -31.82 -12.10 0.39
N TYR A 181 -30.91 -11.22 -0.04
CA TYR A 181 -31.27 -10.06 -0.86
C TYR A 181 -31.46 -10.47 -2.33
N GLU A 182 -32.38 -9.78 -3.00
CA GLU A 182 -32.69 -10.02 -4.42
C GLU A 182 -31.50 -9.64 -5.31
N VAL A 183 -31.12 -10.55 -6.20
CA VAL A 183 -30.11 -10.30 -7.24
C VAL A 183 -30.80 -9.72 -8.46
N VAL A 184 -30.58 -8.44 -8.73
CA VAL A 184 -31.20 -7.72 -9.85
C VAL A 184 -30.43 -7.95 -11.15
N GLU A 185 -29.11 -8.08 -11.05
CA GLU A 185 -28.21 -8.37 -12.17
C GLU A 185 -26.94 -9.07 -11.68
N VAL A 186 -26.31 -9.85 -12.57
CA VAL A 186 -24.98 -10.42 -12.34
C VAL A 186 -24.02 -9.89 -13.40
N LEU A 187 -22.93 -9.25 -12.96
CA LEU A 187 -21.90 -8.64 -13.79
C LEU A 187 -20.65 -9.52 -13.77
N LYS A 188 -19.95 -9.64 -14.89
CA LYS A 188 -18.59 -10.20 -14.87
C LYS A 188 -17.64 -9.14 -14.34
N GLY A 189 -16.52 -9.53 -13.72
CA GLY A 189 -15.45 -8.58 -13.40
C GLY A 189 -14.97 -7.78 -14.61
N SER A 190 -14.96 -8.40 -15.80
CA SER A 190 -14.68 -7.73 -17.07
C SER A 190 -15.72 -6.67 -17.49
N ASP A 191 -16.97 -6.75 -17.01
CA ASP A 191 -17.95 -5.69 -17.20
C ASP A 191 -17.64 -4.47 -16.32
N LEU A 192 -16.99 -4.67 -15.15
CA LEU A 192 -16.63 -3.64 -14.20
C LEU A 192 -15.28 -2.97 -14.51
N ALA A 193 -14.28 -3.76 -14.90
CA ALA A 193 -12.89 -3.34 -15.07
C ALA A 193 -12.46 -3.19 -16.55
N THR A 194 -13.28 -2.53 -17.38
CA THR A 194 -12.89 -2.21 -18.76
C THR A 194 -11.75 -1.18 -18.81
N ILE A 195 -11.27 -0.85 -20.02
CA ILE A 195 -10.23 0.17 -20.24
C ILE A 195 -10.53 1.48 -19.48
N ASN A 196 -11.80 1.89 -19.52
CA ASN A 196 -12.28 3.08 -18.80
C ASN A 196 -12.75 2.77 -17.38
N GLY A 197 -13.19 1.53 -17.12
CA GLY A 197 -13.64 1.02 -15.83
C GLY A 197 -14.90 1.73 -15.30
N VAL A 198 -15.71 1.02 -14.51
CA VAL A 198 -16.81 1.67 -13.77
C VAL A 198 -16.21 2.74 -12.87
N LYS A 199 -16.74 3.96 -12.98
CA LYS A 199 -16.29 5.08 -12.17
C LYS A 199 -17.03 5.13 -10.85
N TYR A 200 -16.36 5.60 -9.82
CA TYR A 200 -16.94 5.83 -8.51
C TYR A 200 -16.48 7.16 -7.92
N GLU A 201 -17.30 7.69 -7.01
CA GLU A 201 -16.99 8.87 -6.21
C GLU A 201 -15.99 8.48 -5.11
N PRO A 202 -14.82 9.13 -5.02
CA PRO A 202 -13.86 8.86 -3.96
C PRO A 202 -14.45 9.25 -2.60
N LEU A 203 -14.10 8.50 -1.56
CA LEU A 203 -14.49 8.80 -0.18
C LEU A 203 -13.91 10.13 0.30
N TYR A 204 -12.69 10.45 -0.16
CA TYR A 204 -11.95 11.65 0.20
C TYR A 204 -11.40 12.33 -1.05
N ASN A 205 -11.55 13.65 -1.15
CA ASN A 205 -10.94 14.43 -2.22
C ASN A 205 -9.63 15.06 -1.71
N PRO A 206 -8.44 14.60 -2.14
CA PRO A 206 -7.16 15.10 -1.63
C PRO A 206 -6.98 16.62 -1.80
N HIS A 207 -7.57 17.23 -2.84
CA HIS A 207 -7.52 18.67 -3.08
C HIS A 207 -8.21 19.50 -1.99
N GLN A 208 -9.20 18.93 -1.31
CA GLN A 208 -9.90 19.60 -0.20
C GLN A 208 -9.09 19.59 1.10
N PHE A 209 -8.09 18.72 1.20
CA PHE A 209 -7.25 18.53 2.39
C PHE A 209 -5.81 19.01 2.19
N GLY A 210 -5.51 19.69 1.07
CA GLY A 210 -4.15 20.13 0.76
C GLY A 210 -3.16 18.99 0.48
N VAL A 211 -3.67 17.79 0.19
CA VAL A 211 -2.84 16.62 -0.13
C VAL A 211 -2.59 16.59 -1.63
N GLU A 212 -1.32 16.37 -2.00
CA GLU A 212 -0.96 16.29 -3.41
C GLU A 212 -1.48 15.01 -4.06
N ARG A 213 -2.19 15.18 -5.17
CA ARG A 213 -2.56 14.10 -6.09
C ARG A 213 -1.53 14.06 -7.21
N ARG A 214 -0.81 12.95 -7.36
CA ARG A 214 0.20 12.81 -8.41
C ARG A 214 -0.13 11.63 -9.33
N ARG A 215 0.44 11.58 -10.52
CA ARG A 215 0.32 10.45 -11.45
C ARG A 215 1.65 10.21 -12.13
N ARG A 216 1.94 8.96 -12.48
CA ARG A 216 3.16 8.63 -13.22
C ARG A 216 3.17 9.29 -14.59
N GLU A 217 4.31 9.91 -14.93
CA GLU A 217 4.61 10.39 -16.28
C GLU A 217 5.47 9.35 -16.99
N PHE A 218 5.02 8.88 -18.16
CA PHE A 218 5.80 7.97 -18.99
C PHE A 218 6.75 8.80 -19.85
N ILE A 219 8.00 8.92 -19.41
CA ILE A 219 9.05 9.49 -20.24
C ILE A 219 9.67 8.34 -21.04
N ASN A 220 9.74 8.50 -22.37
CA ASN A 220 10.31 7.53 -23.31
C ASN A 220 11.83 7.32 -23.17
N GLU A 221 12.44 7.78 -22.09
CA GLU A 221 13.87 7.70 -21.86
C GLU A 221 14.15 6.55 -20.91
N ALA A 222 14.85 5.55 -21.45
CA ALA A 222 15.53 4.43 -20.82
C ALA A 222 15.09 4.16 -19.37
N ARG A 223 14.37 3.04 -19.15
CA ARG A 223 14.15 2.37 -17.85
C ARG A 223 15.17 2.82 -16.80
N VAL A 224 14.90 3.94 -16.12
CA VAL A 224 15.67 4.29 -14.95
C VAL A 224 15.16 3.29 -13.93
N LEU A 225 16.00 2.30 -13.61
CA LEU A 225 15.88 1.54 -12.38
C LEU A 225 16.01 2.57 -11.25
N GLY A 226 14.89 3.19 -10.89
CA GLY A 226 14.89 4.33 -10.00
C GLY A 226 13.63 5.15 -10.19
N SER A 227 12.91 5.33 -9.07
CA SER A 227 11.77 6.21 -8.81
C SER A 227 10.88 6.66 -9.99
N PRO A 228 9.56 6.33 -10.00
CA PRO A 228 8.68 6.84 -11.02
C PRO A 228 8.66 8.37 -10.97
N GLN A 229 8.71 9.01 -12.15
CA GLN A 229 8.45 10.44 -12.20
C GLN A 229 6.97 10.68 -11.96
N LEU A 230 6.67 11.45 -10.91
CA LEU A 230 5.32 11.75 -10.48
C LEU A 230 4.99 13.20 -10.80
N LYS A 231 3.96 13.40 -11.63
CA LYS A 231 3.46 14.72 -12.02
C LYS A 231 2.23 15.09 -11.19
N LEU A 232 2.24 16.30 -10.63
CA LEU A 232 1.09 16.85 -9.91
C LEU A 232 -0.14 16.93 -10.83
N GLN A 233 -1.26 16.44 -10.34
CA GLN A 233 -2.54 16.39 -11.04
C GLN A 233 -3.53 17.36 -10.41
N LYS A 234 -3.71 18.53 -11.01
CA LYS A 234 -4.73 19.50 -10.57
C LYS A 234 -6.13 18.99 -10.95
N LEU A 235 -7.16 19.51 -10.29
CA LEU A 235 -8.56 19.31 -10.67
C LEU A 235 -9.03 20.59 -11.37
N GLY A 236 -9.65 20.46 -12.54
CA GLY A 236 -10.21 21.60 -13.26
C GLY A 236 -11.36 22.24 -12.49
N GLU A 237 -11.64 23.51 -12.79
CA GLU A 237 -12.76 24.22 -12.17
C GLU A 237 -14.09 23.56 -12.60
N GLY A 238 -14.87 23.10 -11.62
CA GLY A 238 -16.12 22.37 -11.86
C GLY A 238 -15.95 20.89 -12.23
N GLU A 239 -14.73 20.36 -12.30
CA GLU A 239 -14.51 18.93 -12.51
C GLU A 239 -14.83 18.12 -11.24
N LYS A 240 -15.58 17.03 -11.41
CA LYS A 240 -15.82 16.05 -10.35
C LYS A 240 -14.70 15.02 -10.33
N LEU A 241 -14.05 14.85 -9.18
CA LEU A 241 -13.05 13.80 -9.02
C LEU A 241 -13.73 12.43 -8.99
N THR A 242 -13.26 11.51 -9.82
CA THR A 242 -13.72 10.12 -9.86
C THR A 242 -12.51 9.21 -10.03
N TYR A 243 -12.58 8.03 -9.42
CA TYR A 243 -11.65 6.93 -9.69
C TYR A 243 -12.37 5.80 -10.41
N LYS A 244 -11.61 4.78 -10.83
CA LYS A 244 -12.14 3.67 -11.62
C LYS A 244 -11.91 2.32 -10.96
N VAL A 245 -12.78 1.38 -11.30
CA VAL A 245 -12.57 -0.05 -11.06
C VAL A 245 -11.55 -0.59 -12.07
N ILE A 246 -10.63 -1.42 -11.60
CA ILE A 246 -9.54 -2.03 -12.38
C ILE A 246 -9.49 -3.54 -12.16
N ALA A 247 -8.84 -4.22 -13.10
CA ALA A 247 -8.62 -5.65 -13.02
C ALA A 247 -7.37 -5.95 -12.17
N ALA A 248 -7.44 -6.97 -11.34
CA ALA A 248 -6.32 -7.40 -10.54
C ALA A 248 -6.42 -8.87 -10.12
N ASP A 249 -5.32 -9.61 -10.29
CA ASP A 249 -5.28 -11.05 -10.06
C ASP A 249 -5.13 -11.43 -8.58
N PHE A 250 -4.79 -10.46 -7.71
CA PHE A 250 -4.62 -10.69 -6.27
C PHE A 250 -5.94 -10.62 -5.48
N VAL A 251 -7.06 -10.33 -6.15
CA VAL A 251 -8.36 -10.21 -5.50
C VAL A 251 -8.84 -11.61 -5.08
N SER A 252 -8.99 -11.81 -3.77
CA SER A 252 -9.46 -13.07 -3.20
C SER A 252 -10.98 -13.21 -3.30
N MET A 253 -11.43 -14.44 -3.58
CA MET A 253 -12.84 -14.85 -3.52
C MET A 253 -13.14 -15.68 -2.25
N GLU A 254 -12.22 -15.70 -1.30
CA GLU A 254 -12.38 -16.47 -0.05
C GLU A 254 -12.85 -15.60 1.12
N GLU A 255 -12.47 -14.32 1.14
CA GLU A 255 -12.76 -13.38 2.24
C GLU A 255 -13.08 -11.96 1.73
N GLY A 256 -13.78 -11.19 2.56
CA GLY A 256 -14.20 -9.83 2.24
C GLY A 256 -15.35 -9.81 1.22
N THR A 257 -15.28 -8.90 0.25
CA THR A 257 -16.38 -8.67 -0.70
C THR A 257 -16.02 -9.00 -2.15
N GLY A 258 -14.78 -9.48 -2.38
CA GLY A 258 -14.21 -9.64 -3.72
C GLY A 258 -13.97 -8.30 -4.45
N ILE A 259 -14.08 -7.17 -3.75
CA ILE A 259 -13.69 -5.84 -4.25
C ILE A 259 -12.70 -5.25 -3.25
N VAL A 260 -11.50 -4.92 -3.73
CA VAL A 260 -10.40 -4.46 -2.87
C VAL A 260 -10.14 -2.98 -3.13
N HIS A 261 -10.09 -2.16 -2.09
CA HIS A 261 -9.66 -0.77 -2.26
C HIS A 261 -8.15 -0.72 -2.49
N VAL A 262 -7.70 0.11 -3.43
CA VAL A 262 -6.30 0.23 -3.81
C VAL A 262 -5.77 1.58 -3.36
N ALA A 263 -4.72 1.58 -2.53
CA ALA A 263 -4.02 2.75 -2.03
C ALA A 263 -2.50 2.61 -2.26
N PRO A 264 -1.97 3.06 -3.42
CA PRO A 264 -0.59 2.77 -3.85
C PRO A 264 0.52 3.24 -2.92
N ALA A 265 0.25 4.18 -2.02
CA ALA A 265 1.24 4.67 -1.05
C ALA A 265 1.48 3.71 0.12
N PHE A 266 0.59 2.73 0.34
CA PHE A 266 0.54 1.95 1.58
C PHE A 266 0.62 0.43 1.38
N GLY A 267 0.44 -0.07 0.15
CA GLY A 267 0.52 -1.49 -0.16
C GLY A 267 1.53 -1.79 -1.26
N GLU A 268 2.37 -2.83 -1.08
CA GLU A 268 3.30 -3.26 -2.14
C GLU A 268 2.54 -3.76 -3.39
N VAL A 269 1.46 -4.51 -3.18
CA VAL A 269 0.61 -5.02 -4.25
C VAL A 269 -0.07 -3.85 -4.97
N ASP A 270 -0.64 -2.91 -4.22
CA ASP A 270 -1.27 -1.68 -4.75
C ASP A 270 -0.28 -0.84 -5.54
N PHE A 271 0.96 -0.72 -5.06
CA PHE A 271 2.02 -0.01 -5.76
C PHE A 271 2.40 -0.71 -7.07
N LYS A 272 2.45 -2.06 -7.10
CA LYS A 272 2.68 -2.80 -8.35
C LYS A 272 1.60 -2.53 -9.39
N VAL A 273 0.35 -2.44 -8.95
CA VAL A 273 -0.80 -2.09 -9.82
C VAL A 273 -0.68 -0.66 -10.32
N PHE A 274 -0.32 0.28 -9.46
CA PHE A 274 -0.02 1.66 -9.85
C PHE A 274 1.10 1.75 -10.89
N MET A 275 2.11 0.87 -10.78
CA MET A 275 3.19 0.76 -11.74
C MET A 275 2.78 0.06 -13.05
N HIS A 276 1.59 -0.53 -13.14
CA HIS A 276 1.12 -1.15 -14.39
C HIS A 276 0.83 -0.08 -15.46
N PRO A 277 1.31 -0.26 -16.71
CA PRO A 277 1.16 0.75 -17.76
C PRO A 277 -0.31 1.07 -18.10
N ASP A 278 -1.20 0.09 -18.01
CA ASP A 278 -2.56 0.20 -18.54
C ASP A 278 -3.54 0.94 -17.63
N TYR A 279 -3.24 1.07 -16.32
CA TYR A 279 -4.22 1.59 -15.36
C TYR A 279 -4.18 3.10 -15.14
N TYR A 280 -3.03 3.77 -15.33
CA TYR A 280 -2.89 5.22 -15.14
C TYR A 280 -3.49 5.72 -13.81
N LEU A 281 -3.14 5.05 -12.70
CA LEU A 281 -3.65 5.37 -11.38
C LEU A 281 -3.00 6.63 -10.79
N ASP A 282 -3.74 7.28 -9.89
CA ASP A 282 -3.19 8.36 -9.08
C ASP A 282 -2.42 7.80 -7.88
N PHE A 283 -1.49 8.60 -7.38
CA PHE A 283 -0.71 8.38 -6.18
C PHE A 283 -1.03 9.50 -5.19
N VAL A 284 -1.58 9.12 -4.03
CA VAL A 284 -2.00 10.04 -2.96
C VAL A 284 -1.39 9.51 -1.66
N GLN A 285 -0.52 10.32 -1.04
CA GLN A 285 0.15 9.99 0.22
C GLN A 285 -0.26 11.03 1.28
N PRO A 286 -1.35 10.79 2.03
CA PRO A 286 -1.84 11.70 3.07
C PRO A 286 -1.09 11.56 4.41
N VAL A 287 -0.22 10.57 4.55
CA VAL A 287 0.51 10.27 5.81
C VAL A 287 2.00 10.58 5.61
N ASP A 288 2.57 11.31 6.58
CA ASP A 288 4.00 11.59 6.62
C ASP A 288 4.81 10.43 7.24
N LEU A 289 6.12 10.61 7.42
CA LEU A 289 7.00 9.55 7.94
C LEU A 289 6.99 9.42 9.47
N GLN A 290 6.32 10.31 10.19
CA GLN A 290 6.38 10.42 11.66
C GLN A 290 5.01 10.21 12.33
N ALA A 291 3.94 10.02 11.55
CA ALA A 291 2.57 9.83 12.02
C ALA A 291 2.36 8.62 12.94
#